data_AF-A0A7T0M4K2-F1
#
_entry.id   AF-A0A7T0M4K2-F1
#
_cell.length_a   1.000
_cell.length_b   1.000
_cell.length_c   1.000
_cell.angle_alpha   90.00
_cell.angle_beta   90.00
_cell.angle_gamma   90.00
#
_symmetry.space_group_name_H-M   'P 1'
#
loop_
_entity.id
_entity.type
_entity.pdbx_description
1 polymer ?
#
loop_
_entity_poly.entity_id
_entity_poly.type
_entity_poly.pdbx_seq_one_letter_code
_entity_poly.pdbx_strand_id
1 'polypeptide(L)'
;MDFILNYEILFWNSYINPFLIKWNFCVCIDYLWSILGLISNFCILNLYLKQTSINALIFAVKYFILISLLVFVRGGIPRYRYDFLTKIGWIKLLSLTLSFFIIFYFTLILF
;
A
#
# COMPACT_ATOMS: atom_id res chain seq x y z
N MET A 1 -28.42 34.18 -1.34
CA MET A 1 -29.87 34.34 -1.08
C MET A 1 -30.68 33.88 -2.28
N ASP A 2 -30.27 34.24 -3.49
CA ASP A 2 -30.97 33.87 -4.74
C ASP A 2 -31.07 32.35 -5.01
N PHE A 3 -30.11 31.56 -4.53
CA PHE A 3 -30.11 30.09 -4.64
C PHE A 3 -31.22 29.41 -3.81
N ILE A 4 -31.60 30.02 -2.68
CA ILE A 4 -32.61 29.48 -1.76
C ILE A 4 -34.02 29.82 -2.28
N LEU A 5 -34.20 31.04 -2.79
CA LEU A 5 -35.46 31.53 -3.35
C LEU A 5 -35.87 30.77 -4.62
N ASN A 6 -34.89 30.38 -5.46
CA ASN A 6 -35.16 29.51 -6.62
C ASN A 6 -35.58 28.10 -6.21
N TYR A 7 -35.16 27.62 -5.04
CA TYR A 7 -35.50 26.28 -4.54
C TYR A 7 -36.96 26.20 -4.08
N GLU A 8 -37.46 27.25 -3.42
CA GLU A 8 -38.88 27.32 -3.01
C GLU A 8 -39.83 27.35 -4.21
N ILE A 9 -39.48 28.09 -5.27
CA ILE A 9 -40.30 28.19 -6.48
C ILE A 9 -40.31 26.86 -7.26
N LEU A 10 -39.17 26.16 -7.36
CA LEU A 10 -39.09 24.83 -7.96
C LEU A 10 -39.80 23.75 -7.13
N PHE A 11 -39.75 23.86 -5.81
CA PHE A 11 -40.45 22.95 -4.89
C PHE A 11 -41.96 23.05 -5.06
N TRP A 12 -42.53 24.25 -5.08
CA TRP A 12 -43.96 24.46 -5.30
C TRP A 12 -44.44 24.07 -6.72
N ASN A 13 -43.63 24.31 -7.76
CA ASN A 13 -43.97 23.87 -9.14
C ASN A 13 -43.92 22.34 -9.33
N SER A 14 -43.15 21.63 -8.51
CA SER A 14 -43.06 20.17 -8.60
C SER A 14 -44.33 19.44 -8.15
N TYR A 15 -45.10 20.01 -7.21
CA TYR A 15 -46.34 19.39 -6.70
C TYR A 15 -47.50 19.39 -7.71
N ILE A 16 -47.43 20.23 -8.75
CA ILE A 16 -48.53 20.44 -9.72
C ILE A 16 -48.41 19.49 -10.93
N ASN A 17 -47.20 18.96 -11.21
CA ASN A 17 -46.95 18.13 -12.39
C ASN A 17 -46.27 16.80 -12.00
N PRO A 18 -46.90 15.63 -12.20
CA PRO A 18 -46.34 14.33 -11.82
C PRO A 18 -45.02 14.00 -12.53
N PHE A 19 -44.74 14.65 -13.66
CA PHE A 19 -43.48 14.52 -14.39
C PHE A 19 -42.27 15.15 -13.66
N LEU A 20 -42.48 16.28 -12.96
CA LEU A 20 -41.43 16.97 -12.20
C LEU A 20 -41.05 16.23 -10.91
N ILE A 21 -42.02 15.59 -10.24
CA ILE A 21 -41.78 14.74 -9.07
C ILE A 21 -40.86 13.57 -9.42
N LYS A 22 -41.08 12.94 -10.59
CA LYS A 22 -40.26 11.80 -11.05
C LYS A 22 -38.82 12.20 -11.34
N TRP A 23 -38.63 13.42 -11.88
CA TRP A 23 -37.30 13.99 -12.14
C TRP A 23 -36.54 14.32 -10.85
N ASN A 24 -37.18 14.97 -9.89
CA ASN A 24 -36.57 15.28 -8.58
C ASN A 24 -36.17 14.00 -7.82
N PHE A 25 -36.99 12.95 -7.89
CA PHE A 25 -36.69 11.68 -7.25
C PHE A 25 -35.46 10.99 -7.85
N CYS A 26 -35.31 11.03 -9.18
CA CYS A 26 -34.14 10.46 -9.86
C CYS A 26 -32.85 11.21 -9.48
N VAL A 27 -32.90 12.54 -9.48
CA VAL A 27 -31.77 13.39 -9.05
C VAL A 27 -31.38 13.11 -7.59
N CYS A 28 -32.35 12.91 -6.69
CA CYS A 28 -32.08 12.53 -5.30
C CYS A 28 -31.35 11.17 -5.18
N ILE A 29 -31.69 10.19 -6.02
CA ILE A 29 -31.01 8.88 -6.02
C ILE A 29 -29.56 9.02 -6.48
N ASP A 30 -29.29 9.81 -7.52
CA ASP A 30 -27.94 10.06 -8.02
C ASP A 30 -27.07 10.75 -6.95
N TYR A 31 -27.64 11.72 -6.22
CA TYR A 31 -26.95 12.35 -5.10
C TYR A 31 -26.65 11.36 -3.96
N LEU A 32 -27.61 10.50 -3.59
CA LEU A 32 -27.40 9.44 -2.59
C LEU A 32 -26.27 8.49 -3.00
N TRP A 33 -26.24 8.09 -4.28
CA TRP A 33 -25.19 7.21 -4.80
C TRP A 33 -23.81 7.87 -4.75
N SER A 34 -23.72 9.17 -5.07
CA SER A 34 -22.46 9.92 -4.99
C SER A 34 -21.92 10.04 -3.56
N ILE A 35 -22.81 10.23 -2.58
CA ILE A 35 -22.42 10.31 -1.16
C ILE A 35 -21.91 8.95 -0.66
N LEU A 36 -22.57 7.86 -1.05
CA LEU A 36 -22.11 6.50 -0.74
C LEU A 36 -20.73 6.20 -1.35
N GLY A 37 -20.47 6.67 -2.58
CA GLY A 37 -19.17 6.55 -3.23
C GLY A 37 -18.05 7.32 -2.54
N LEU A 38 -18.34 8.48 -1.95
CA LEU A 38 -17.37 9.24 -1.16
C LEU A 38 -16.99 8.50 0.14
N ILE A 39 -17.98 7.90 0.81
CA ILE A 39 -17.77 7.15 2.06
C ILE A 39 -16.93 5.90 1.82
N SER A 40 -17.17 5.17 0.72
CA SER A 40 -16.39 3.98 0.39
C SER A 40 -14.92 4.31 0.09
N ASN A 41 -14.67 5.38 -0.67
CA ASN A 41 -13.31 5.85 -0.96
C ASN A 41 -12.55 6.28 0.30
N PHE A 42 -13.22 6.97 1.23
CA PHE A 42 -12.61 7.35 2.51
C PHE A 42 -12.25 6.13 3.38
N CYS A 43 -13.11 5.10 3.36
CA CYS A 43 -12.85 3.85 4.08
C CYS A 43 -11.62 3.11 3.53
N ILE A 44 -11.51 3.01 2.20
CA ILE A 44 -10.37 2.36 1.52
C ILE A 44 -9.06 3.10 1.85
N LEU A 45 -9.08 4.44 1.84
CA LEU A 45 -7.90 5.24 2.18
C LEU A 45 -7.42 4.96 3.61
N ASN A 46 -8.34 4.90 4.58
CA ASN A 46 -7.99 4.59 5.96
C ASN A 46 -7.40 3.18 6.13
N LEU A 47 -7.94 2.19 5.42
CA LEU A 47 -7.39 0.83 5.42
C LEU A 47 -5.97 0.80 4.84
N TYR A 48 -5.73 1.53 3.75
CA TYR A 48 -4.42 1.63 3.14
C TYR A 48 -3.40 2.27 4.09
N LEU A 49 -3.74 3.41 4.70
CA LEU A 49 -2.88 4.09 5.67
C LEU A 49 -2.56 3.18 6.87
N LYS A 50 -3.57 2.47 7.40
CA LYS A 50 -3.35 1.50 8.48
C LYS A 50 -2.38 0.39 8.05
N GLN A 51 -2.55 -0.17 6.85
CA GLN A 51 -1.64 -1.20 6.32
C GLN A 51 -0.20 -0.68 6.17
N THR A 52 -0.01 0.53 5.65
CA THR A 52 1.33 1.11 5.51
C THR A 52 2.02 1.30 6.86
N SER A 53 1.29 1.76 7.88
CA SER A 53 1.83 1.95 9.23
C SER A 53 2.26 0.63 9.89
N ILE A 54 1.46 -0.43 9.72
CA ILE A 54 1.78 -1.78 10.22
C ILE A 54 3.02 -2.33 9.50
N ASN A 55 3.08 -2.19 8.18
CA ASN A 55 4.22 -2.65 7.39
C ASN A 55 5.51 -1.92 7.79
N ALA A 56 5.43 -0.60 8.03
CA ALA A 56 6.57 0.19 8.50
C ALA A 56 7.06 -0.29 9.87
N LEU A 57 6.15 -0.61 10.79
CA LEU A 57 6.50 -1.14 12.11
C LEU A 57 7.16 -2.52 12.01
N ILE A 58 6.63 -3.42 11.19
CA ILE A 58 7.23 -4.73 10.93
C ILE A 58 8.64 -4.57 10.36
N PHE A 59 8.84 -3.65 9.42
CA PHE A 59 10.16 -3.37 8.85
C PHE A 59 11.14 -2.83 9.91
N ALA A 60 10.70 -1.89 10.75
CA ALA A 60 11.51 -1.34 11.83
C ALA A 60 11.96 -2.44 12.81
N VAL A 61 11.06 -3.34 13.23
CA VAL A 61 11.40 -4.47 14.10
C VAL A 61 12.43 -5.40 13.44
N LYS A 62 12.20 -5.79 12.17
CA LYS A 62 13.17 -6.62 11.43
C LYS A 62 14.54 -5.95 11.32
N TYR A 63 14.58 -4.64 11.10
CA TYR A 63 15.81 -3.86 11.03
C TYR A 63 16.56 -3.83 12.37
N PHE A 64 15.85 -3.63 13.49
CA PHE A 64 16.47 -3.68 14.82
C PHE A 64 17.08 -5.06 15.14
N ILE A 65 16.37 -6.13 14.78
CA ILE A 65 16.89 -7.50 14.94
C ILE A 65 18.19 -7.68 14.12
N LEU A 66 18.22 -7.17 12.89
CA LEU A 66 19.40 -7.24 12.02
C LEU A 66 20.59 -6.46 12.61
N ILE A 67 20.36 -5.24 13.14
CA ILE A 67 21.40 -4.47 13.82
C ILE A 67 21.92 -5.23 15.04
N SER A 68 21.03 -5.77 15.87
CA SER A 68 21.41 -6.55 17.05
C SER A 68 22.28 -7.74 16.66
N LEU A 69 21.96 -8.42 15.55
CA LEU A 69 22.75 -9.53 15.03
C LEU A 69 24.13 -9.06 14.54
N LEU A 70 24.23 -7.92 13.86
CA LEU A 70 25.51 -7.35 13.43
C LEU A 70 26.42 -7.00 14.61
N VAL A 71 25.86 -6.41 15.66
CA VAL A 71 26.61 -6.11 16.90
C VAL A 71 27.09 -7.41 17.54
N PHE A 72 26.25 -8.44 17.59
CA PHE A 72 26.62 -9.75 18.11
C PHE A 72 27.74 -10.42 17.30
N VAL A 73 27.66 -10.40 15.97
CA VAL A 73 28.70 -10.93 15.07
C VAL A 73 30.04 -10.22 15.29
N ARG A 74 30.02 -8.89 15.47
CA ARG A 74 31.24 -8.11 15.73
C ARG A 74 31.85 -8.41 17.10
N GLY A 75 31.02 -8.66 18.11
CA GLY A 75 31.48 -8.98 19.47
C GLY A 75 31.86 -10.45 19.68
N GLY A 76 31.26 -11.37 18.92
CA GLY A 76 31.42 -12.82 19.10
C GLY A 76 32.52 -13.46 18.26
N ILE A 77 32.93 -12.84 17.15
CA ILE A 77 33.88 -13.44 16.21
C ILE A 77 35.27 -12.77 16.32
N PRO A 78 36.36 -13.55 16.47
CA PRO A 78 37.72 -12.99 16.47
C PRO A 78 38.08 -12.39 15.11
N ARG A 79 38.97 -11.39 15.11
CA ARG A 79 39.36 -10.67 13.89
C ARG A 79 40.08 -11.61 12.91
N TYR A 80 39.52 -11.78 11.72
CA TYR A 80 40.16 -12.50 10.63
C TYR A 80 41.29 -11.67 10.00
N ARG A 81 42.41 -12.31 9.70
CA ARG A 81 43.48 -11.74 8.86
C ARG A 81 42.99 -11.61 7.42
N TYR A 82 43.42 -10.56 6.73
CA TYR A 82 43.02 -10.26 5.34
C TYR A 82 43.24 -11.44 4.38
N ASP A 83 44.30 -12.22 4.57
CA ASP A 83 44.61 -13.39 3.74
C ASP A 83 43.56 -14.51 3.84
N PHE A 84 42.86 -14.62 4.97
CA PHE A 84 41.76 -15.59 5.14
C PHE A 84 40.44 -15.03 4.62
N LEU A 85 40.21 -13.72 4.76
CA LEU A 85 39.04 -13.03 4.22
C LEU A 85 39.02 -13.07 2.69
N THR A 86 40.15 -12.86 2.03
CA THR A 86 40.24 -12.96 0.57
C THR A 86 40.00 -14.40 0.12
N LYS A 87 40.62 -15.39 0.78
CA LYS A 87 40.37 -16.80 0.46
C LYS A 87 38.90 -17.18 0.63
N ILE A 88 38.22 -16.73 1.69
CA ILE A 88 36.81 -17.07 1.91
C ILE A 88 35.90 -16.36 0.91
N GLY A 89 36.17 -15.09 0.60
CA GLY A 89 35.40 -14.31 -0.36
C GLY A 89 35.55 -14.86 -1.78
N TRP A 90 36.78 -14.98 -2.26
CA TRP A 90 37.07 -15.35 -3.66
C TRP A 90 36.81 -16.82 -3.96
N ILE A 91 37.11 -17.74 -3.03
CA ILE A 91 37.02 -19.18 -3.33
C ILE A 91 35.62 -19.68 -2.98
N LYS A 92 35.12 -19.38 -1.77
CA LYS A 92 33.86 -19.98 -1.28
C LYS A 92 32.65 -19.11 -1.62
N LEU A 93 32.69 -17.82 -1.31
CA LEU A 93 31.52 -16.95 -1.45
C LEU A 93 31.22 -16.66 -2.92
N LEU A 94 32.24 -16.34 -3.72
CA LEU A 94 32.08 -16.11 -5.16
C LEU A 94 31.49 -17.34 -5.87
N SER A 95 32.07 -18.52 -5.64
CA SER A 95 31.59 -19.77 -6.25
C SER A 95 30.13 -20.06 -5.88
N LEU A 96 29.76 -19.84 -4.61
CA LEU A 96 28.39 -20.00 -4.15
C LEU A 96 27.43 -19.00 -4.81
N THR A 97 27.82 -17.72 -4.94
CA THR A 97 26.96 -16.71 -5.58
C THR A 97 26.71 -17.02 -7.06
N LEU A 98 27.72 -17.52 -7.76
CA LEU A 98 27.59 -17.92 -9.17
C LEU A 98 26.67 -19.12 -9.35
N SER A 99 26.74 -20.13 -8.46
CA SER A 99 25.86 -21.30 -8.56
C SER A 99 24.39 -20.95 -8.35
N PHE A 100 24.07 -20.12 -7.35
CA PHE A 100 22.71 -19.62 -7.14
C PHE A 100 22.18 -18.83 -8.34
N PHE A 101 23.03 -18.00 -8.95
CA PHE A 101 22.64 -17.23 -10.14
C PHE A 101 22.31 -18.12 -11.35
N ILE A 102 23.11 -19.16 -11.60
CA ILE A 102 22.87 -20.12 -12.68
C ILE A 102 21.55 -20.89 -12.45
N ILE A 103 21.32 -21.34 -11.21
CA ILE A 103 20.07 -22.06 -10.86
C ILE A 103 18.86 -21.14 -11.09
N PHE A 104 18.93 -19.90 -10.60
CA PHE A 104 17.86 -18.92 -10.78
C PHE A 104 17.55 -18.65 -12.26
N TYR A 105 18.60 -18.50 -13.08
CA TYR A 105 18.46 -18.32 -14.52
C TYR A 105 17.80 -19.53 -15.19
N PHE A 106 18.22 -20.75 -14.82
CA PHE A 106 17.64 -21.98 -15.37
C PHE A 106 16.16 -22.13 -14.98
N THR A 107 15.80 -21.82 -13.73
CA THR A 107 14.40 -21.84 -13.31
C THR A 107 13.53 -20.84 -14.07
N LEU A 108 14.08 -19.68 -14.43
CA LEU A 108 13.36 -18.66 -15.20
C LEU A 108 13.12 -19.09 -16.65
N ILE A 109 14.02 -19.87 -17.25
CA ILE A 109 13.85 -20.43 -18.60
C ILE A 109 12.85 -21.57 -18.65
N LEU A 110 12.82 -22.40 -17.60
CA LEU A 110 11.99 -23.60 -17.55
C LEU A 110 10.51 -23.31 -17.26
N PHE A 111 10.20 -22.13 -16.73
CA PHE A 111 8.85 -21.70 -16.32
C PHE A 111 8.34 -20.58 -17.22
#